data_AF-A0A9D6IZZ2-F1
#
_entry.id   AF-A0A9D6IZZ2-F1
#
_cell.length_a   1.000
_cell.length_b   1.000
_cell.length_c   1.000
_cell.angle_alpha   90.00
_cell.angle_beta   90.00
_cell.angle_gamma   90.00
#
_symmetry.space_group_name_H-M   'P 1'
#
loop_
_entity.id
_entity.type
_entity.pdbx_description
1 polymer ?
#
loop_
_entity_poly.entity_id
_entity_poly.type
_entity_poly.pdbx_seq_one_letter_code
_entity_poly.pdbx_strand_id
1 'polypeptide(L)'
;GTAAVMVMDKSTDVVRAIARLSRFYKHESCGQCTPCREGTGWMWRMMERLVHGEATIEEIDLLQEVTKQVEGHTICALGDAAAWPIQGLIRHFRPEIERRIADRAAAETEAA
;
A
#
# COMPACT_ATOMS: atom_id res chain seq x y z
N GLY A 1 -13.65 11.95 9.55
CA GLY A 1 -14.09 11.00 8.51
C GLY A 1 -15.60 11.12 8.31
N THR A 2 -16.20 10.25 7.48
CA THR A 2 -17.63 10.27 7.13
C THR A 2 -18.47 9.22 7.88
N ALA A 3 -17.85 8.46 8.78
CA ALA A 3 -18.44 7.28 9.43
C ALA A 3 -18.89 6.17 8.45
N ALA A 4 -18.35 6.13 7.22
CA ALA A 4 -18.52 5.01 6.31
C ALA A 4 -17.65 3.81 6.75
N VAL A 5 -18.25 2.91 7.55
CA VAL A 5 -17.56 1.72 8.06
C VAL A 5 -17.46 0.66 6.96
N MET A 6 -16.24 0.21 6.67
CA MET A 6 -15.97 -0.92 5.77
C MET A 6 -15.57 -2.13 6.60
N VAL A 7 -16.30 -3.24 6.48
CA VAL A 7 -16.02 -4.50 7.16
C VAL A 7 -15.41 -5.48 6.15
N MET A 8 -14.25 -6.04 6.49
CA MET A 8 -13.59 -7.11 5.73
C MET A 8 -13.47 -8.32 6.65
N ASP A 9 -13.99 -9.46 6.21
CA ASP A 9 -13.88 -10.74 6.92
C ASP A 9 -12.57 -11.45 6.55
N LYS A 10 -12.31 -12.62 7.16
CA LYS A 10 -11.07 -13.38 6.96
C LYS A 10 -10.94 -14.00 5.55
N SER A 11 -12.02 -14.10 4.78
CA SER A 11 -11.94 -14.56 3.38
C SER A 11 -11.42 -13.47 2.43
N THR A 12 -11.38 -12.21 2.89
CA THR A 12 -10.92 -11.09 2.08
C THR A 12 -9.39 -10.93 2.14
N ASP A 13 -8.77 -10.80 0.97
CA ASP A 13 -7.36 -10.40 0.86
C ASP A 13 -7.19 -8.92 1.22
N VAL A 14 -6.78 -8.66 2.45
CA VAL A 14 -6.61 -7.30 2.98
C VAL A 14 -5.52 -6.51 2.23
N VAL A 15 -4.44 -7.16 1.80
CA VAL A 15 -3.36 -6.49 1.05
C VAL A 15 -3.89 -6.01 -0.30
N ARG A 16 -4.67 -6.85 -0.98
CA ARG A 16 -5.33 -6.50 -2.24
C ARG A 16 -6.41 -5.43 -2.06
N ALA A 17 -7.16 -5.48 -0.97
CA ALA A 17 -8.17 -4.47 -0.66
C ALA A 17 -7.52 -3.08 -0.50
N ILE A 18 -6.42 -2.98 0.25
CA ILE A 18 -5.69 -1.71 0.41
C ILE A 18 -5.01 -1.29 -0.90
N ALA A 19 -4.44 -2.21 -1.67
CA ALA A 19 -3.90 -1.90 -3.00
C ALA A 19 -4.97 -1.28 -3.93
N ARG A 20 -6.23 -1.74 -3.82
CA ARG A 20 -7.36 -1.16 -4.55
C ARG A 20 -7.68 0.27 -4.10
N LEU A 21 -7.58 0.55 -2.79
CA LEU A 21 -7.71 1.91 -2.26
C LEU A 21 -6.57 2.82 -2.76
N SER A 22 -5.32 2.33 -2.77
CA SER A 22 -4.17 3.08 -3.32
C SER A 22 -4.38 3.41 -4.80
N ARG A 23 -4.91 2.46 -5.59
CA ARG A 23 -5.27 2.68 -7.00
C ARG A 23 -6.35 3.77 -7.15
N PHE A 24 -7.34 3.78 -6.26
CA PHE A 24 -8.38 4.81 -6.24
C PHE A 24 -7.78 6.20 -6.01
N TYR A 25 -6.96 6.38 -4.97
CA TYR A 25 -6.31 7.68 -4.72
C TYR A 25 -5.36 8.12 -5.84
N LYS A 26 -4.67 7.18 -6.49
CA LYS A 26 -3.85 7.44 -7.68
C LYS A 26 -4.70 7.89 -8.89
N HIS A 27 -5.97 7.47 -8.97
CA HIS A 27 -6.87 7.87 -10.04
C HIS A 27 -7.50 9.24 -9.78
N GLU A 28 -7.90 9.48 -8.52
CA GLU A 28 -8.59 10.71 -8.09
C GLU A 28 -7.64 11.86 -7.71
N SER A 29 -6.32 11.63 -7.74
CA SER A 29 -5.34 12.69 -7.52
C SER A 29 -5.48 13.76 -8.59
N CYS A 30 -5.75 15.01 -8.19
CA CYS A 30 -5.85 16.16 -9.10
C CYS A 30 -4.51 16.53 -9.77
N GLY A 31 -3.40 15.99 -9.26
CA GLY A 31 -2.06 16.19 -9.83
C GLY A 31 -1.37 17.51 -9.48
N GLN A 32 -1.94 18.36 -8.61
CA GLN A 32 -1.38 19.69 -8.33
C GLN A 32 -0.05 19.64 -7.54
N CYS A 33 0.03 18.86 -6.46
CA CYS A 33 1.26 18.72 -5.68
C CYS A 33 2.06 17.48 -6.10
N THR A 34 3.36 17.67 -6.34
CA THR A 34 4.30 16.59 -6.71
C THR A 34 4.28 15.40 -5.75
N PRO A 35 4.36 15.57 -4.40
CA PRO A 35 4.32 14.42 -3.49
C PRO A 35 3.03 13.60 -3.63
N CYS A 36 1.87 14.21 -3.90
CA CYS A 36 0.65 13.44 -4.15
C CYS A 36 0.64 12.83 -5.56
N ARG A 37 0.97 13.61 -6.60
CA ARG A 37 0.92 13.16 -8.01
C ARG A 37 1.84 11.97 -8.27
N GLU A 38 3.10 12.08 -7.85
CA GLU A 38 4.10 11.03 -8.06
C GLU A 38 4.04 9.97 -6.95
N GLY A 39 3.86 10.39 -5.70
CA GLY A 39 3.87 9.50 -4.54
C GLY A 39 2.70 8.51 -4.53
N THR A 40 1.47 8.94 -4.87
CA THR A 40 0.33 7.99 -4.97
C THR A 40 0.52 6.96 -6.08
N GLY A 41 1.14 7.36 -7.20
CA GLY A 41 1.53 6.45 -8.27
C GLY A 41 2.57 5.43 -7.83
N TRP A 42 3.59 5.87 -7.09
CA TRP A 42 4.62 4.99 -6.57
C TRP A 42 4.08 4.03 -5.51
N MET A 43 3.33 4.54 -4.54
CA MET A 43 2.68 3.73 -3.50
C MET A 43 1.79 2.64 -4.10
N TRP A 44 0.98 2.95 -5.11
CA TRP A 44 0.14 1.95 -5.79
C TRP A 44 0.98 0.85 -6.47
N ARG A 45 2.05 1.21 -7.18
CA ARG A 45 2.94 0.22 -7.85
C ARG A 45 3.63 -0.70 -6.84
N MET A 46 4.08 -0.16 -5.71
CA MET A 46 4.66 -0.99 -4.63
C MET A 46 3.59 -1.90 -4.02
N MET A 47 2.39 -1.40 -3.79
CA MET A 47 1.27 -2.20 -3.30
C MET A 47 0.90 -3.35 -4.24
N GLU A 48 0.92 -3.15 -5.57
CA GLU A 48 0.69 -4.25 -6.52
C GLU A 48 1.78 -5.34 -6.41
N ARG A 49 3.05 -4.95 -6.28
CA ARG A 49 4.13 -5.91 -6.06
C ARG A 49 3.96 -6.70 -4.76
N LEU A 50 3.50 -6.05 -3.69
CA LEU A 50 3.16 -6.73 -2.43
C LEU A 50 1.99 -7.72 -2.60
N VAL A 51 0.99 -7.40 -3.42
CA VAL A 51 -0.12 -8.32 -3.75
C VAL A 51 0.39 -9.55 -4.50
N HIS A 52 1.40 -9.40 -5.36
CA HIS A 52 1.98 -10.52 -6.10
C HIS A 52 3.07 -11.28 -5.33
N GLY A 53 3.51 -10.78 -4.17
CA GLY A 53 4.62 -11.34 -3.40
C GLY A 53 5.99 -11.07 -4.03
N GLU A 54 6.08 -10.12 -4.96
CA GLU A 54 7.30 -9.78 -5.72
C GLU A 54 8.16 -8.69 -5.05
N ALA A 55 7.79 -8.29 -3.85
CA ALA A 55 8.49 -7.28 -3.08
C ALA A 55 9.46 -7.93 -2.08
N THR A 56 10.50 -7.21 -1.68
CA THR A 56 11.38 -7.64 -0.58
C THR A 56 10.93 -7.07 0.76
N ILE A 57 11.51 -7.57 1.85
CA ILE A 57 11.20 -7.08 3.21
C ILE A 57 11.61 -5.60 3.34
N GLU A 58 12.74 -5.21 2.76
CA GLU A 58 13.25 -3.84 2.75
C GLU A 58 12.28 -2.89 2.02
N GLU A 59 11.56 -3.39 1.02
CA GLU A 59 10.58 -2.59 0.30
C GLU A 59 9.33 -2.27 1.12
N ILE A 60 9.01 -3.08 2.14
CA ILE A 60 7.95 -2.75 3.11
C ILE A 60 8.35 -1.51 3.90
N ASP A 61 9.61 -1.46 4.36
CA ASP A 61 10.13 -0.34 5.13
C ASP A 61 10.30 0.91 4.27
N LEU A 62 10.74 0.75 3.01
CA LEU A 62 10.76 1.83 2.03
C LEU A 62 9.34 2.36 1.77
N LEU A 63 8.35 1.50 1.59
CA LEU A 63 6.95 1.94 1.40
C LEU A 63 6.45 2.71 2.63
N GLN A 64 6.81 2.25 3.83
CA GLN A 64 6.49 2.96 5.07
C GLN A 64 7.14 4.34 5.14
N GLU A 65 8.36 4.51 4.62
CA GLU A 65 9.01 5.82 4.51
C GLU A 65 8.33 6.71 3.47
N VAL A 66 8.03 6.17 2.28
CA VAL A 66 7.34 6.90 1.20
C VAL A 66 6.00 7.46 1.69
N THR A 67 5.22 6.68 2.45
CA THR A 67 3.95 7.18 3.00
C THR A 67 4.16 8.41 3.89
N LYS A 68 5.25 8.47 4.67
CA LYS A 68 5.58 9.63 5.53
C LYS A 68 6.07 10.84 4.73
N GLN A 69 6.68 10.62 3.56
CA GLN A 69 7.07 11.70 2.66
C GLN A 69 5.87 12.31 1.92
N VAL A 70 4.80 11.54 1.72
CA VAL A 70 3.53 12.06 1.16
C VAL A 70 2.71 12.74 2.25
N GLU A 71 2.61 12.12 3.42
CA GLU A 71 1.93 12.66 4.58
C GLU A 71 2.52 14.02 5.00
N GLY A 72 1.67 15.01 5.21
CA GLY A 72 2.08 16.35 5.70
C GLY A 72 2.84 17.22 4.69
N HIS A 73 3.17 16.71 3.50
CA HIS A 73 3.88 17.45 2.45
C HIS A 73 3.00 17.77 1.23
N THR A 74 1.68 17.57 1.34
CA THR A 74 0.72 17.80 0.27
C THR A 74 -0.15 19.03 0.52
N ILE A 75 -0.72 19.61 -0.54
CA ILE A 75 -1.53 20.85 -0.46
C ILE A 75 -2.88 20.60 0.23
N CYS A 76 -3.47 19.42 0.01
CA CYS A 76 -4.75 19.03 0.58
C CYS A 76 -4.64 17.64 1.23
N ALA A 77 -5.64 17.29 2.04
CA ALA A 77 -5.64 16.04 2.82
C ALA A 77 -5.79 14.75 1.99
N LEU A 78 -5.87 14.81 0.65
CA LEU A 78 -5.92 13.60 -0.19
C LEU A 78 -4.61 12.81 -0.08
N GLY A 79 -3.46 13.49 0.04
CA GLY A 79 -2.18 12.83 0.23
C GLY A 79 -2.14 12.00 1.51
N ASP A 80 -2.58 12.61 2.62
CA ASP A 80 -2.67 11.93 3.92
C ASP A 80 -3.67 10.77 3.87
N ALA A 81 -4.83 10.97 3.23
CA ALA A 81 -5.84 9.94 3.04
C ALA A 81 -5.36 8.75 2.20
N ALA A 82 -4.39 8.97 1.30
CA ALA A 82 -3.75 7.91 0.52
C ALA A 82 -2.65 7.17 1.30
N ALA A 83 -1.93 7.87 2.18
CA ALA A 83 -0.84 7.33 2.98
C ALA A 83 -1.35 6.47 4.16
N TRP A 84 -2.33 6.96 4.92
CA TRP A 84 -2.77 6.30 6.16
C TRP A 84 -3.30 4.87 6.01
N PRO A 85 -4.03 4.48 4.94
CA PRO A 85 -4.44 3.09 4.75
C PRO A 85 -3.26 2.12 4.62
N ILE A 86 -2.18 2.55 3.94
CA ILE A 86 -0.96 1.75 3.78
C ILE A 86 -0.21 1.66 5.11
N GLN A 87 -0.07 2.77 5.83
CA GLN A 87 0.55 2.76 7.16
C GLN A 87 -0.20 1.86 8.14
N GLY A 88 -1.54 1.90 8.12
CA GLY A 88 -2.38 1.02 8.93
C GLY A 88 -2.23 -0.46 8.55
N LEU A 89 -2.16 -0.76 7.25
CA LEU A 89 -1.89 -2.10 6.75
C LEU A 89 -0.54 -2.61 7.27
N ILE A 90 0.54 -1.85 7.10
CA ILE A 90 1.87 -2.23 7.56
C ILE A 90 1.86 -2.42 9.08
N ARG A 91 1.29 -1.48 9.84
CA ARG A 91 1.25 -1.58 11.31
C ARG A 91 0.59 -2.85 11.84
N HIS A 92 -0.50 -3.30 11.22
CA HIS A 92 -1.33 -4.39 11.76
C HIS A 92 -1.17 -5.72 11.03
N PHE A 93 -0.77 -5.70 9.77
CA PHE A 93 -0.71 -6.85 8.88
C PHE A 93 0.67 -7.04 8.23
N ARG A 94 1.74 -6.44 8.77
CA ARG A 94 3.12 -6.75 8.32
C ARG A 94 3.42 -8.26 8.27
N PRO A 95 3.03 -9.09 9.26
CA PRO A 95 3.27 -10.53 9.18
C PRO A 95 2.57 -11.21 8.00
N GLU A 96 1.40 -10.72 7.59
CA GLU A 96 0.68 -11.23 6.42
C GLU A 96 1.44 -10.92 5.12
N ILE A 97 2.01 -9.71 5.03
CA ILE A 97 2.83 -9.28 3.89
C ILE A 97 4.12 -10.10 3.81
N GLU A 98 4.84 -10.23 4.93
CA GLU A 98 6.07 -11.01 5.02
C GLU A 98 5.83 -12.49 4.66
N ARG A 99 4.73 -13.08 5.15
CA ARG A 99 4.35 -14.46 4.79
C ARG A 99 4.17 -14.60 3.28
N ARG A 100 3.47 -13.66 2.65
CA ARG A 100 3.20 -13.70 1.20
C ARG A 100 4.47 -13.62 0.35
N ILE A 101 5.45 -12.84 0.79
CA ILE A 101 6.78 -12.77 0.17
C ILE A 101 7.52 -14.09 0.34
N ALA A 102 7.51 -14.67 1.54
CA ALA A 102 8.16 -15.96 1.81
C ALA A 102 7.52 -17.11 1.00
N ASP A 103 6.20 -17.17 0.93
CA ASP A 103 5.45 -18.17 0.15
C ASP A 103 5.83 -18.10 -1.34
N ARG A 104 5.99 -16.88 -1.88
CA ARG A 104 6.43 -16.66 -3.26
C ARG A 104 7.87 -17.15 -3.48
N ALA A 105 8.80 -16.81 -2.59
CA ALA A 105 10.19 -17.22 -2.68
C ALA A 105 10.35 -18.75 -2.57
N ALA A 106 9.55 -19.41 -1.72
CA ALA A 106 9.50 -20.87 -1.63
C ALA A 106 9.03 -21.50 -2.94
N ALA A 107 7.94 -20.99 -3.52
CA ALA A 107 7.41 -21.49 -4.80
C ALA A 107 8.41 -21.30 -5.96
N GLU A 108 9.18 -20.20 -5.97
CA GLU A 108 10.23 -19.98 -6.97
C GLU A 108 11.42 -20.94 -6.80
N THR A 109 11.74 -21.31 -5.57
CA THR A 109 12.81 -22.29 -5.28
C THR A 109 12.41 -23.70 -5.71
N GLU A 110 11.14 -24.09 -5.56
CA GLU A 110 10.62 -25.39 -5.99
C GLU A 110 10.51 -25.52 -7.52
N ALA A 111 10.38 -24.39 -8.23
CA ALA A 111 10.27 -24.35 -9.69
C ALA A 111 11.64 -24.33 -10.41
N ALA A 112 12.74 -24.13 -9.69
CA ALA A 112 14.12 -24.03 -10.19
C ALA A 112 14.87 -25.37 -10.13
#